data_AF-A0A074LDE0-F1
#
_entry.id   AF-A0A074LDE0-F1
#
_cell.length_a   1.000
_cell.length_b   1.000
_cell.length_c   1.000
_cell.angle_alpha   90.00
_cell.angle_beta   90.00
_cell.angle_gamma   90.00
#
_symmetry.space_group_name_H-M   'P 1'
#
loop_
_entity.id
_entity.type
_entity.pdbx_description
1 polymer ?
#
loop_
_entity_poly.entity_id
_entity_poly.type
_entity_poly.pdbx_seq_one_letter_code
_entity_poly.pdbx_strand_id
1 'polypeptide(L)'
;MENQSGNHNGRTKMSKKGNAHIRWAMHLPAFGVVRYQEGPFKALYERLIAKGKTKMQAYVAVQRKLLILIWPLWKKDQEYDPLYHIKHLECSGNDESKSFFSLL
;
A
#
# COMPACT_ATOMS: atom_id res chain seq x y z
N MET A 1 28.15 16.67 -15.89
CA MET A 1 27.45 16.76 -17.19
C MET A 1 26.01 16.38 -16.97
N GLU A 2 25.14 17.38 -17.04
CA GLU A 2 23.71 17.31 -16.75
C GLU A 2 22.98 17.12 -18.08
N ASN A 3 22.34 15.96 -18.28
CA ASN A 3 21.45 15.74 -19.41
C ASN A 3 20.02 15.53 -18.90
N GLN A 4 19.30 16.65 -18.77
CA GLN A 4 17.84 16.68 -18.70
C GLN A 4 17.31 16.62 -20.14
N SER A 5 17.26 15.43 -20.75
CA SER A 5 16.65 15.24 -22.07
C SER A 5 15.26 14.61 -21.95
N GLY A 6 14.25 15.45 -22.20
CA GLY A 6 13.02 15.03 -22.87
C GLY A 6 11.95 14.35 -22.01
N ASN A 7 10.74 14.90 -22.10
CA ASN A 7 9.47 14.42 -21.55
C ASN A 7 9.03 13.06 -22.16
N HIS A 8 9.84 12.02 -22.00
CA HIS A 8 9.49 10.66 -22.37
C HIS A 8 8.98 9.93 -21.12
N ASN A 9 7.67 10.00 -20.89
CA ASN A 9 6.99 9.11 -19.96
C ASN A 9 6.90 7.70 -20.57
N GLY A 10 8.05 7.06 -20.77
CA GLY A 10 8.13 5.64 -21.07
C GLY A 10 7.40 4.85 -19.98
N ARG A 11 6.88 3.66 -20.31
CA ARG A 11 6.16 2.81 -19.35
C ARG A 11 6.97 2.70 -18.06
N THR A 12 6.47 3.26 -16.96
CA THR A 12 7.18 3.24 -15.67
C THR A 12 7.36 1.79 -15.24
N LYS A 13 8.59 1.29 -15.34
CA LYS A 13 8.94 -0.04 -14.84
C LYS A 13 8.95 0.00 -13.31
N MET A 14 8.46 -1.08 -12.72
CA MET A 14 8.52 -1.26 -11.28
C MET A 14 9.98 -1.40 -10.86
N SER A 15 10.41 -0.58 -9.91
CA SER A 15 11.75 -0.68 -9.35
C SER A 15 11.94 -2.04 -8.68
N LYS A 16 13.13 -2.64 -8.82
CA LYS A 16 13.50 -3.89 -8.13
C LYS A 16 13.79 -3.68 -6.63
N LYS A 17 13.55 -2.47 -6.11
CA LYS A 17 13.77 -2.08 -4.72
C LYS A 17 12.96 -2.97 -3.76
N GLY A 18 13.60 -3.35 -2.66
CA GLY A 18 13.05 -4.24 -1.62
C GLY A 18 13.42 -5.71 -1.81
N ASN A 19 13.31 -6.49 -0.74
CA ASN A 19 13.69 -7.90 -0.71
C ASN A 19 12.75 -8.76 -1.57
N ALA A 20 13.32 -9.56 -2.48
CA ALA A 20 12.56 -10.45 -3.35
C ALA A 20 11.80 -11.54 -2.58
N HIS A 21 12.36 -12.04 -1.48
CA HIS A 21 11.72 -13.08 -0.65
C HIS A 21 10.44 -12.55 0.01
N ILE A 22 10.44 -11.30 0.48
CA ILE A 22 9.25 -10.68 1.08
C ILE A 22 8.14 -10.52 0.02
N ARG A 23 8.50 -10.06 -1.19
CA ARG A 23 7.52 -9.94 -2.28
C ARG A 23 6.89 -11.28 -2.66
N TRP A 24 7.69 -12.35 -2.63
CA TRP A 24 7.22 -13.72 -2.89
C TRP A 24 6.31 -14.22 -1.76
N ALA A 25 6.74 -14.11 -0.50
CA ALA A 25 5.97 -14.52 0.67
C ALA A 25 4.63 -13.77 0.78
N MET A 26 4.58 -12.49 0.40
CA MET A 26 3.37 -11.67 0.43
C MET A 26 2.46 -11.85 -0.79
N HIS A 27 2.80 -12.70 -1.75
CA HIS A 27 1.98 -12.88 -2.95
C HIS A 27 0.62 -13.48 -2.62
N LEU A 28 0.60 -14.61 -1.91
CA LEU A 28 -0.64 -15.29 -1.50
C LEU A 28 -1.49 -14.46 -0.52
N PRO A 29 -0.92 -13.84 0.53
CA PRO A 29 -1.68 -12.94 1.41
C PRO A 29 -2.38 -11.81 0.65
N ALA A 30 -1.71 -11.18 -0.32
CA ALA A 30 -2.30 -10.10 -1.10
C ALA A 30 -3.49 -10.56 -1.96
N PHE A 31 -3.44 -11.79 -2.52
CA PHE A 31 -4.59 -12.35 -3.21
C PHE A 31 -5.76 -12.62 -2.26
N GLY A 32 -5.50 -13.17 -1.08
CA GLY A 32 -6.51 -13.43 -0.07
C GLY A 32 -7.25 -12.16 0.33
N VAL A 33 -6.51 -11.11 0.70
CA VAL A 33 -7.08 -9.82 1.14
C VAL A 33 -7.95 -9.18 0.05
N VAL A 34 -7.53 -9.23 -1.22
CA VAL A 34 -8.34 -8.70 -2.33
C VAL A 34 -9.59 -9.56 -2.58
N ARG A 35 -9.48 -10.89 -2.46
CA ARG A 35 -10.60 -11.83 -2.69
C ARG A 35 -11.67 -11.72 -1.61
N TYR A 36 -11.27 -11.68 -0.34
CA TYR A 36 -12.18 -11.56 0.80
C TYR A 36 -12.72 -10.14 0.99
N GLN A 37 -12.33 -9.20 0.13
CA GLN A 37 -12.74 -7.79 0.19
C GLN A 37 -12.49 -7.14 1.55
N GLU A 38 -11.43 -7.58 2.22
CA GLU A 38 -11.01 -7.08 3.52
C GLU A 38 -10.61 -5.59 3.37
N GLY A 39 -11.36 -4.70 4.02
CA GLY A 39 -11.04 -3.28 4.20
C GLY A 39 -10.66 -2.46 2.94
N PRO A 40 -9.73 -1.48 3.06
CA PRO A 40 -9.41 -0.49 2.03
C PRO A 40 -8.55 -1.05 0.88
N PHE A 41 -8.19 -2.34 0.94
CA PHE A 41 -7.25 -2.96 0.02
C PHE A 41 -7.87 -3.24 -1.36
N LYS A 42 -9.15 -3.65 -1.41
CA LYS A 42 -9.88 -3.83 -2.66
C LYS A 42 -10.06 -2.51 -3.40
N ALA A 43 -10.46 -1.45 -2.68
CA ALA A 43 -10.60 -0.11 -3.23
C ALA A 43 -9.26 0.42 -3.79
N LEU A 44 -8.14 0.12 -3.12
CA LEU A 44 -6.80 0.46 -3.62
C LEU A 44 -6.46 -0.29 -4.90
N TYR A 45 -6.75 -1.59 -4.97
CA TYR A 45 -6.56 -2.40 -6.16
C TYR A 45 -7.36 -1.85 -7.34
N GLU A 46 -8.66 -1.64 -7.17
CA GLU A 46 -9.56 -1.11 -8.20
C GLU A 46 -9.12 0.27 -8.69
N ARG A 47 -8.73 1.17 -7.77
CA ARG A 47 -8.19 2.50 -8.12
C ARG A 47 -6.94 2.40 -9.00
N LEU A 48 -6.07 1.44 -8.75
CA LEU A 48 -4.84 1.26 -9.54
C LEU A 48 -5.12 0.67 -10.91
N ILE A 49 -6.06 -0.28 -11.00
CA ILE A 49 -6.54 -0.81 -12.29
C ILE A 49 -7.19 0.30 -13.12
N ALA A 50 -8.05 1.13 -12.50
CA ALA A 50 -8.67 2.28 -13.16
C ALA A 50 -7.64 3.30 -13.67
N LYS A 51 -6.51 3.46 -12.97
CA LYS A 51 -5.36 4.27 -13.41
C LYS A 51 -4.54 3.64 -14.55
N GLY A 52 -4.93 2.48 -15.06
CA GLY A 52 -4.22 1.78 -16.14
C GLY A 52 -2.98 0.99 -15.70
N LYS A 53 -2.84 0.69 -14.40
CA LYS A 53 -1.76 -0.18 -13.93
C LYS A 53 -2.07 -1.65 -14.24
N THR A 54 -1.02 -2.44 -14.41
CA THR A 54 -1.20 -3.89 -14.60
C THR A 54 -1.67 -4.55 -13.30
N LYS A 55 -2.38 -5.68 -13.40
CA LYS A 55 -2.88 -6.44 -12.23
C LYS A 55 -1.76 -6.73 -11.22
N MET A 56 -0.58 -7.12 -11.70
CA MET A 56 0.57 -7.41 -10.85
C MET A 56 1.12 -6.16 -10.15
N GLN A 57 1.11 -5.00 -10.79
CA GLN A 57 1.49 -3.74 -10.14
C GLN A 57 0.51 -3.37 -9.04
N ALA A 58 -0.79 -3.60 -9.26
CA ALA A 58 -1.82 -3.37 -8.25
C ALA A 58 -1.63 -4.32 -7.05
N TYR A 59 -1.34 -5.60 -7.27
CA TYR A 59 -1.03 -6.54 -6.18
C TYR A 59 0.21 -6.13 -5.39
N VAL A 60 1.29 -5.70 -6.04
CA VAL A 60 2.50 -5.23 -5.32
C VAL A 60 2.20 -3.99 -4.46
N ALA A 61 1.33 -3.10 -4.94
CA ALA A 61 0.90 -1.96 -4.12
C ALA A 61 0.08 -2.40 -2.89
N VAL A 62 -0.80 -3.41 -3.05
CA VAL A 62 -1.53 -4.03 -1.93
C VAL A 62 -0.56 -4.69 -0.93
N GLN A 63 0.43 -5.45 -1.41
CA GLN A 63 1.48 -6.06 -0.56
C GLN A 63 2.17 -5.02 0.33
N ARG A 64 2.61 -3.92 -0.29
CA ARG A 64 3.25 -2.82 0.45
C ARG A 64 2.31 -2.23 1.50
N LYS A 65 1.05 -2.00 1.16
CA LYS A 65 0.05 -1.48 2.10
C LYS A 65 -0.17 -2.44 3.27
N LEU A 66 -0.21 -3.74 2.99
CA LEU A 66 -0.38 -4.79 4.00
C LEU A 66 0.83 -4.86 4.94
N LEU A 67 2.05 -4.79 4.42
CA LEU A 67 3.27 -4.79 5.24
C LEU A 67 3.33 -3.59 6.19
N ILE A 68 2.96 -2.41 5.69
CA ILE A 68 2.89 -1.19 6.49
C ILE A 68 1.85 -1.32 7.61
N LEU A 69 0.79 -2.10 7.40
CA LEU A 69 -0.24 -2.35 8.41
C LEU A 69 0.21 -3.40 9.45
N ILE A 70 0.88 -4.46 9.02
CA ILE A 70 1.35 -5.53 9.93
C ILE A 70 2.40 -5.00 10.91
N TRP A 71 3.33 -4.16 10.47
CA TRP A 71 4.42 -3.67 11.31
C TRP A 71 3.99 -2.96 12.61
N PRO A 72 3.08 -1.96 12.59
CA PRO A 72 2.63 -1.30 13.81
C PRO A 72 1.76 -2.20 14.70
N LEU A 73 0.95 -3.09 14.12
CA LEU A 73 0.17 -4.06 14.88
C LEU A 73 1.09 -5.00 15.66
N TRP A 74 2.10 -5.53 14.97
CA TRP A 74 3.12 -6.37 15.58
C TRP A 74 3.94 -5.62 16.65
N LYS A 75 4.29 -4.36 16.39
CA LYS A 75 5.10 -3.58 17.33
C LYS A 75 4.34 -3.20 18.61
N LYS A 76 3.02 -3.01 18.51
CA LYS A 76 2.15 -2.59 19.62
C LYS A 76 1.38 -3.75 20.25
N ASP A 77 1.53 -4.96 19.72
CA ASP A 77 0.77 -6.16 20.09
C ASP A 77 -0.75 -5.89 20.11
N GLN A 78 -1.22 -5.20 19.07
CA GLN A 78 -2.61 -4.82 18.92
C GLN A 78 -3.31 -5.68 17.88
N GLU A 79 -4.55 -6.06 18.17
CA GLU A 79 -5.40 -6.78 17.23
C GLU A 79 -5.75 -5.90 16.02
N TYR A 80 -5.90 -6.55 14.86
CA TYR A 80 -6.34 -5.87 13.64
C TYR A 80 -7.82 -5.50 13.77
N ASP A 81 -8.12 -4.21 13.77
CA ASP A 81 -9.48 -3.69 13.71
C ASP A 81 -9.82 -3.25 12.26
N PRO A 82 -10.74 -3.95 11.57
CA PRO A 82 -11.18 -3.58 10.23
C PRO A 82 -11.89 -2.22 10.16
N LEU A 83 -12.38 -1.66 11.27
CA LEU A 83 -13.02 -0.35 11.33
C LEU A 83 -12.08 0.77 11.81
N TYR A 84 -10.78 0.49 12.00
CA TYR A 84 -9.81 1.48 12.50
C TYR A 84 -9.82 2.79 11.70
N HIS A 85 -10.08 2.69 10.39
CA HIS A 85 -10.09 3.84 9.48
C HIS A 85 -11.37 4.70 9.59
N ILE A 86 -12.45 4.17 10.16
CA ILE A 86 -13.69 4.91 10.46
C ILE A 86 -13.55 5.61 11.82
N LYS A 87 -12.95 4.95 12.80
CA LYS A 87 -12.75 5.46 14.17
C LYS A 87 -11.93 6.76 14.24
N HIS A 88 -11.00 6.95 13.30
CA HIS A 88 -10.19 8.18 13.19
C HIS A 88 -10.91 9.34 12.48
N LEU A 89 -12.05 9.10 11.82
CA LEU A 89 -12.85 10.15 11.18
C LEU A 89 -13.79 10.88 12.16
N GLU A 90 -14.15 10.23 13.27
CA GLU A 90 -15.09 10.77 14.27
C GLU A 90 -14.40 11.59 15.37
N CYS A 91 -13.09 11.40 15.58
CA CYS A 91 -12.28 12.15 16.56
C CYS A 91 -11.37 13.20 15.90
N SER A 92 -11.93 14.12 15.12
CA SER A 92 -11.21 15.35 14.75
C SER A 92 -11.32 16.39 15.88
N GLY A 93 -10.73 16.05 17.03
CA GLY A 93 -10.31 17.00 18.04
C GLY A 93 -8.79 16.97 18.11
N ASN A 94 -8.15 17.90 17.39
CA ASN A 94 -6.75 18.31 17.49
C ASN A 94 -5.77 17.31 18.13
N ASP A 95 -5.28 16.35 17.34
CA ASP A 95 -3.91 15.90 17.50
C ASP A 95 -3.41 15.44 16.13
N GLU A 96 -2.42 16.16 15.60
CA GLU A 96 -1.69 15.77 14.42
C GLU A 96 -0.94 14.47 14.69
N SER A 97 -1.62 13.34 14.54
CA SER A 97 -0.95 12.10 14.19
C SER A 97 -0.39 12.30 12.80
N LYS A 98 0.85 12.81 12.74
CA LYS A 98 1.66 12.95 11.54
C LYS A 98 1.45 11.71 10.71
N SER A 99 0.76 11.89 9.59
CA SER A 99 0.56 10.89 8.57
C SER A 99 1.90 10.20 8.34
N PHE A 100 2.03 8.94 8.80
CA PHE A 100 3.24 8.12 8.59
C PHE A 100 3.59 8.03 7.09
N PHE A 101 2.66 8.41 6.20
CA PHE A 101 2.82 8.51 4.76
C PHE A 101 3.65 9.71 4.29
N SER A 102 4.06 10.63 5.17
CA SER A 102 4.85 11.82 4.81
C SER A 102 6.37 11.66 5.03
N LEU A 103 6.83 10.57 5.64
CA LEU A 103 8.24 10.39 6.05
C LEU A 103 9.07 9.47 5.12
N LEU A 104 8.56 9.12 3.93
CA LEU A 104 9.27 8.28 2.96
C LEU A 104 9.01 8.71 1.52
#